data_AF-A0A519UGZ1-F1
#
_entry.id   AF-A0A519UGZ1-F1
#
_cell.length_a   1.000
_cell.length_b   1.000
_cell.length_c   1.000
_cell.angle_alpha   90.00
_cell.angle_beta   90.00
_cell.angle_gamma   90.00
#
_symmetry.space_group_name_H-M   'P 1'
#
loop_
_entity.id
_entity.type
_entity.pdbx_description
1 polymer ?
#
loop_
_entity_poly.entity_id
_entity_poly.type
_entity_poly.pdbx_seq_one_letter_code
_entity_poly.pdbx_strand_id
1 'polypeptide(L)'
;MHSVQTTKHPKGLFVLFFAEMWERFSYYGMRAMLVLYVTSSLMRSDRYANDDVYGSFTGLIWLSPLLGGYFADKFWGNRRSIVRGGFLMAFGQVLMFVSAYYTTQDKVLAHTIMWVALVVLILGMGFFKPNISSLVGQLYPKGDKRLDSSYTIFYMGINLGSFIGPLICGGLGEKYDAAGQPV
;
A
#
# COMPACT_ATOMS: atom_id res chain seq x y z
N MET A 1 -28.89 -24.60 23.22
CA MET A 1 -29.08 -23.14 23.14
C MET A 1 -28.65 -22.70 21.75
N HIS A 2 -29.58 -22.61 20.80
CA HIS A 2 -29.27 -22.18 19.42
C HIS A 2 -29.01 -20.67 19.44
N SER A 3 -27.75 -20.26 19.31
CA SER A 3 -27.42 -18.85 19.11
C SER A 3 -28.04 -18.39 17.81
N VAL A 4 -28.85 -17.33 17.87
CA VAL A 4 -29.40 -16.66 16.69
C VAL A 4 -28.23 -16.22 15.81
N GLN A 5 -27.99 -16.91 14.70
CA GLN A 5 -26.93 -16.55 13.76
C GLN A 5 -27.33 -15.25 13.05
N THR A 6 -26.71 -14.14 13.44
CA THR A 6 -26.93 -12.85 12.79
C THR A 6 -26.33 -12.89 11.39
N THR A 7 -27.11 -12.61 10.35
CA THR A 7 -26.63 -12.58 8.95
C THR A 7 -25.72 -11.39 8.65
N LYS A 8 -25.70 -10.38 9.53
CA LYS A 8 -24.99 -9.11 9.32
C LYS A 8 -23.53 -9.17 9.73
N HIS A 9 -22.61 -8.79 8.85
CA HIS A 9 -21.18 -8.69 9.19
C HIS A 9 -20.90 -7.58 10.24
N PRO A 10 -19.87 -7.74 11.09
CA PRO A 10 -19.42 -6.70 12.02
C PRO A 10 -19.05 -5.42 11.26
N LYS A 11 -19.37 -4.24 11.83
CA LYS A 11 -19.00 -2.94 11.26
C LYS A 11 -17.49 -2.80 11.02
N GLY A 12 -16.68 -3.51 11.81
CA GLY A 12 -15.23 -3.58 11.63
C GLY A 12 -14.81 -4.08 10.25
N LEU A 13 -15.55 -5.02 9.65
CA LEU A 13 -15.23 -5.55 8.32
C LEU A 13 -15.23 -4.44 7.27
N PHE A 14 -16.20 -3.52 7.33
CA PHE A 14 -16.28 -2.39 6.40
C PHE A 14 -15.08 -1.46 6.56
N VAL A 15 -14.65 -1.17 7.79
CA VAL A 15 -13.46 -0.35 8.04
C VAL A 15 -12.20 -1.01 7.47
N LEU A 16 -12.03 -2.32 7.67
CA LEU A 16 -10.88 -3.08 7.15
C LEU A 16 -10.93 -3.19 5.62
N PHE A 17 -12.12 -3.36 5.03
CA PHE A 17 -12.33 -3.35 3.60
C PHE A 17 -11.84 -2.04 2.97
N PHE A 18 -12.29 -0.88 3.47
CA PHE A 18 -11.89 0.40 2.90
C PHE A 18 -10.42 0.70 3.16
N ALA A 19 -9.90 0.34 4.34
CA ALA A 19 -8.48 0.50 4.64
C ALA A 19 -7.61 -0.29 3.65
N GLU A 20 -7.95 -1.56 3.38
CA GLU A 20 -7.23 -2.38 2.41
C GLU A 20 -7.44 -1.87 0.97
N MET A 21 -8.67 -1.49 0.59
CA MET A 21 -8.96 -0.95 -0.74
C MET A 21 -8.13 0.30 -1.05
N TRP A 22 -8.07 1.26 -0.12
CA TRP A 22 -7.31 2.49 -0.30
C TRP A 22 -5.81 2.27 -0.28
N GLU A 23 -5.33 1.35 0.55
CA GLU A 23 -3.92 0.96 0.52
C GLU A 23 -3.55 0.33 -0.82
N ARG A 24 -4.39 -0.56 -1.37
CA ARG A 24 -4.16 -1.16 -2.69
C ARG A 24 -4.25 -0.14 -3.82
N PHE A 25 -5.21 0.77 -3.77
CA PHE A 25 -5.28 1.90 -4.69
C PHE A 25 -3.96 2.69 -4.70
N SER A 26 -3.48 3.08 -3.52
CA SER A 26 -2.24 3.85 -3.34
C SER A 26 -1.01 3.08 -3.83
N TYR A 27 -0.90 1.80 -3.48
CA TYR A 27 0.22 0.95 -3.86
C TYR A 27 0.31 0.72 -5.37
N TYR A 28 -0.79 0.30 -6.00
CA TYR A 28 -0.81 0.02 -7.43
C TYR A 28 -0.79 1.30 -8.27
N GLY A 29 -1.43 2.38 -7.81
CA GLY A 29 -1.34 3.69 -8.45
C GLY A 29 0.08 4.25 -8.47
N MET A 30 0.79 4.21 -7.33
CA MET A 30 2.19 4.61 -7.26
C MET A 30 3.07 3.74 -8.15
N ARG A 31 2.88 2.41 -8.15
CA ARG A 31 3.66 1.48 -8.99
C ARG A 31 3.48 1.72 -10.49
N ALA A 32 2.28 2.10 -10.93
CA ALA A 32 2.02 2.44 -12.33
C ALA A 32 2.87 3.65 -12.78
N MET A 33 3.09 4.61 -11.88
CA MET A 33 3.85 5.83 -12.16
C MET A 33 5.35 5.70 -11.87
N LEU A 34 5.77 4.75 -11.03
CA LEU A 34 7.14 4.69 -10.50
C LEU A 34 8.19 4.54 -11.60
N VAL A 35 7.98 3.64 -12.57
CA VAL A 35 8.94 3.43 -13.66
C VAL A 35 9.02 4.69 -14.53
N LEU A 36 7.87 5.26 -14.92
CA LEU A 36 7.79 6.51 -15.69
C LEU A 36 8.47 7.67 -14.97
N TYR A 37 8.29 7.79 -13.65
CA TYR A 37 8.94 8.81 -12.85
C TYR A 37 10.48 8.68 -12.90
N VAL A 38 10.99 7.46 -12.76
CA VAL A 38 12.44 7.21 -12.78
C VAL A 38 13.04 7.44 -14.17
N THR A 39 12.36 7.00 -15.23
CA THR A 39 12.87 7.09 -16.60
C THR A 39 12.69 8.50 -17.18
N SER A 40 11.49 9.07 -17.07
CA SER A 40 11.15 10.35 -17.69
C SER A 40 11.54 11.55 -16.83
N SER A 41 11.24 11.53 -15.53
CA SER A 41 11.48 12.71 -14.66
C SER A 41 12.91 12.74 -14.13
N LEU A 42 13.40 11.62 -13.58
CA LEU A 42 14.77 11.51 -13.07
C LEU A 42 15.82 11.26 -14.17
N MET A 43 15.39 11.06 -15.43
CA MET A 43 16.25 10.81 -16.60
C MET A 43 17.25 9.66 -16.38
N ARG A 44 16.81 8.59 -15.71
CA ARG A 44 17.60 7.36 -15.53
C ARG A 44 17.26 6.35 -16.63
N SER A 45 18.12 5.35 -16.80
CA SER A 45 17.91 4.30 -17.79
C SER A 45 16.74 3.37 -17.41
N ASP A 46 16.08 2.79 -18.42
CA ASP A 46 15.01 1.81 -18.22
C ASP A 46 15.46 0.62 -17.38
N ARG A 47 16.70 0.16 -17.59
CA ARG A 47 17.29 -0.93 -16.80
C ARG A 47 17.36 -0.56 -15.31
N TYR A 48 17.82 0.64 -14.99
CA TYR A 48 17.88 1.11 -13.60
C TYR A 48 16.47 1.21 -12.99
N ALA A 49 15.50 1.72 -13.73
CA ALA A 49 14.13 1.84 -13.26
C ALA A 49 13.46 0.49 -12.97
N ASN A 50 13.63 -0.49 -13.87
CA ASN A 50 12.97 -1.79 -13.77
C ASN A 50 13.69 -2.75 -12.82
N ASP A 51 15.01 -2.90 -12.96
CA ASP A 51 15.77 -3.88 -12.19
C ASP A 51 16.05 -3.35 -10.78
N ASP A 52 16.77 -2.22 -10.71
CA ASP A 52 17.32 -1.73 -9.45
C ASP A 52 16.24 -1.11 -8.57
N VAL A 53 15.36 -0.27 -9.13
CA VAL A 53 14.32 0.41 -8.34
C VAL A 53 13.11 -0.50 -8.16
N TYR A 54 12.41 -0.85 -9.24
CA TYR A 54 11.14 -1.56 -9.16
C TYR A 54 11.31 -3.01 -8.66
N GLY A 55 12.30 -3.73 -9.17
CA GLY A 55 12.63 -5.09 -8.74
C GLY A 55 12.98 -5.17 -7.25
N SER A 56 13.93 -4.34 -6.80
CA SER A 56 14.32 -4.32 -5.38
C SER A 56 13.18 -3.89 -4.46
N PHE A 57 12.42 -2.84 -4.83
CA PHE A 57 11.29 -2.35 -4.06
C PHE A 57 10.22 -3.43 -3.88
N THR A 58 9.82 -4.08 -4.98
CA THR A 58 8.79 -5.12 -4.94
C THR A 58 9.27 -6.33 -4.15
N GLY A 59 10.51 -6.80 -4.37
CA GLY A 59 11.09 -7.91 -3.63
C GLY A 59 11.10 -7.67 -2.12
N LEU A 60 11.55 -6.50 -1.67
CA LEU A 60 11.58 -6.15 -0.24
C LEU A 60 10.18 -5.97 0.35
N ILE A 61 9.21 -5.46 -0.42
CA ILE A 61 7.81 -5.39 0.02
C ILE A 61 7.24 -6.77 0.31
N TRP A 62 7.59 -7.81 -0.44
CA TRP A 62 7.12 -9.18 -0.18
C TRP A 62 7.78 -9.81 1.05
N LEU A 63 8.99 -9.36 1.42
CA LEU A 63 9.73 -9.86 2.59
C LEU A 63 9.34 -9.15 3.89
N SER A 64 9.10 -7.84 3.83
CA SER A 64 8.78 -7.01 5.00
C SER A 64 7.61 -7.50 5.90
N PRO A 65 6.56 -8.19 5.41
CA PRO A 65 5.46 -8.69 6.23
C PRO A 65 5.91 -9.71 7.28
N LEU A 66 6.97 -10.48 7.00
CA LEU A 66 7.50 -11.45 7.97
C LEU A 66 7.91 -10.75 9.27
N LEU A 67 8.58 -9.61 9.14
CA LEU A 67 9.00 -8.79 10.29
C LEU A 67 7.78 -8.15 10.95
N GLY A 68 6.89 -7.54 10.18
CA GLY A 68 5.74 -6.82 10.74
C GLY A 68 4.71 -7.70 11.45
N GLY A 69 4.53 -8.94 10.99
CA GLY A 69 3.72 -9.96 11.67
C GLY A 69 4.34 -10.37 13.00
N TYR A 70 5.63 -10.76 12.98
CA TYR A 70 6.38 -11.12 14.19
C TYR A 70 6.33 -10.03 15.27
N PHE A 71 6.53 -8.77 14.86
CA PHE A 71 6.49 -7.64 15.81
C PHE A 71 5.10 -7.43 16.39
N ALA A 72 4.04 -7.60 15.60
CA ALA A 72 2.67 -7.44 16.08
C ALA A 72 2.31 -8.53 17.09
N ASP A 73 2.65 -9.78 16.79
CA ASP A 73 2.35 -10.93 17.66
C ASP A 73 3.07 -10.83 19.01
N LYS A 74 4.31 -10.32 19.02
CA LYS A 74 5.14 -10.30 20.23
C LYS A 74 5.01 -9.04 21.09
N PHE A 75 4.85 -7.85 20.49
CA PHE A 75 5.05 -6.60 21.24
C PHE A 75 3.77 -5.82 21.54
N TRP A 76 2.86 -5.65 20.57
CA TRP A 76 1.76 -4.68 20.75
C TRP A 76 0.47 -4.92 19.97
N GLY A 77 0.37 -6.01 19.20
CA GLY A 77 -0.84 -6.46 18.55
C GLY A 77 -1.19 -5.79 17.20
N ASN A 78 -2.10 -6.45 16.48
CA ASN A 78 -2.44 -6.13 15.08
C ASN A 78 -2.95 -4.71 14.88
N ARG A 79 -3.87 -4.24 15.73
CA ARG A 79 -4.49 -2.90 15.57
C ARG A 79 -3.46 -1.78 15.58
N ARG A 80 -2.46 -1.83 16.48
CA ARG A 80 -1.42 -0.79 16.57
C ARG A 80 -0.46 -0.87 15.39
N SER A 81 -0.12 -2.07 14.93
CA SER A 81 0.70 -2.28 13.74
C SER A 81 0.03 -1.74 12.48
N ILE A 82 -1.27 -1.97 12.29
CA ILE A 82 -2.03 -1.45 11.14
C ILE A 82 -2.01 0.08 11.13
N VAL A 83 -2.28 0.72 12.27
CA VAL A 83 -2.32 2.20 12.35
C VAL A 83 -0.94 2.79 12.07
N ARG A 84 0.12 2.26 12.71
CA ARG A 84 1.49 2.73 12.48
C ARG A 84 1.97 2.48 11.05
N GLY A 85 1.67 1.29 10.51
CA GLY A 85 1.96 0.95 9.12
C GLY A 85 1.26 1.88 8.13
N GLY A 86 -0.03 2.17 8.36
CA GLY A 86 -0.81 3.12 7.58
C GLY A 86 -0.21 4.53 7.58
N PHE A 87 0.19 5.03 8.76
CA PHE A 87 0.87 6.33 8.85
C PHE A 87 2.22 6.36 8.14
N LEU A 88 3.04 5.31 8.28
CA LEU A 88 4.30 5.19 7.54
C LEU A 88 4.05 5.18 6.03
N MET A 89 3.07 4.42 5.55
CA MET A 89 2.75 4.40 4.11
C MET A 89 2.28 5.76 3.61
N ALA A 90 1.39 6.45 4.34
CA ALA A 90 0.95 7.79 3.99
C ALA A 90 2.13 8.77 3.94
N PHE A 91 3.04 8.70 4.92
CA PHE A 91 4.25 9.51 4.94
C PHE A 91 5.18 9.19 3.76
N GLY A 92 5.36 7.92 3.43
CA GLY A 92 6.11 7.48 2.25
C GLY A 92 5.52 8.02 0.94
N GLN A 93 4.20 8.05 0.79
CA GLN A 93 3.56 8.66 -0.38
C GLN A 93 3.77 10.18 -0.44
N VAL A 94 3.74 10.87 0.70
CA VAL A 94 4.09 12.30 0.75
C VAL A 94 5.55 12.52 0.34
N LEU A 95 6.47 11.66 0.78
CA LEU A 95 7.87 11.73 0.36
C LEU A 95 8.04 11.47 -1.15
N MET A 96 7.26 10.54 -1.74
CA MET A 96 7.24 10.36 -3.20
C MET A 96 6.79 11.63 -3.93
N PHE A 97 5.75 12.30 -3.42
CA PHE A 97 5.32 13.58 -3.97
C PHE A 97 6.40 14.66 -3.84
N VAL A 98 7.04 14.77 -2.68
CA VAL A 98 8.15 15.71 -2.46
C VAL A 98 9.33 15.43 -3.39
N SER A 99 9.67 14.15 -3.58
CA SER A 99 10.68 13.71 -4.55
C SER A 99 10.35 14.21 -5.96
N ALA A 100 9.11 14.02 -6.40
CA ALA A 100 8.63 14.50 -7.70
C ALA A 100 8.74 16.04 -7.83
N TYR A 101 8.34 16.79 -6.80
CA TYR A 101 8.43 18.25 -6.78
C TYR A 101 9.87 18.77 -6.95
N TYR A 102 10.84 18.17 -6.27
CA TYR A 102 12.25 18.59 -6.34
C TYR A 102 12.97 18.20 -7.63
N THR A 103 12.35 17.41 -8.51
CA THR A 103 12.99 16.91 -9.74
C THR A 103 13.41 18.02 -10.70
N THR A 104 12.71 19.15 -10.69
CA THR A 104 13.04 20.32 -11.54
C THR A 104 14.18 21.17 -10.98
N GLN A 105 14.47 21.07 -9.67
CA GLN A 105 15.45 21.88 -8.96
C GLN A 105 16.77 21.13 -8.77
N ASP A 106 16.68 19.91 -8.22
CA ASP A 106 17.83 19.06 -7.91
C ASP A 106 17.44 17.58 -8.04
N LYS A 107 17.90 16.96 -9.13
CA LYS A 107 17.64 15.54 -9.44
C LYS A 107 18.35 14.59 -8.48
N VAL A 108 19.48 14.98 -7.89
CA VAL A 108 20.21 14.16 -6.92
C VAL A 108 19.46 14.09 -5.61
N LEU A 109 18.96 15.24 -5.15
CA LEU A 109 18.11 15.32 -3.97
C LEU A 109 16.78 14.58 -4.19
N ALA A 110 16.12 14.79 -5.33
CA ALA A 110 14.88 14.08 -5.68
C ALA A 110 15.08 12.55 -5.65
N HIS A 111 16.14 12.05 -6.28
CA HIS A 111 16.50 10.63 -6.29
C HIS A 111 16.75 10.08 -4.89
N THR A 112 17.41 10.85 -4.02
CA THR A 112 17.64 10.45 -2.62
C THR A 112 16.34 10.37 -1.83
N ILE A 113 15.46 11.38 -1.96
CA ILE A 113 14.15 11.39 -1.30
C ILE A 113 13.29 10.21 -1.79
N MET A 114 13.35 9.87 -3.08
CA MET A 114 12.65 8.70 -3.62
C MET A 114 13.06 7.43 -2.88
N TRP A 115 14.36 7.17 -2.74
CA TRP A 115 14.84 5.98 -2.03
C TRP A 115 14.40 5.94 -0.57
N VAL A 116 14.45 7.07 0.13
CA VAL A 116 13.92 7.18 1.50
C VAL A 116 12.42 6.88 1.53
N ALA A 117 11.65 7.42 0.57
CA ALA A 117 10.23 7.18 0.44
C ALA A 117 9.91 5.69 0.24
N LEU A 118 10.63 5.02 -0.67
CA LEU A 118 10.46 3.60 -0.95
C LEU A 118 10.75 2.73 0.29
N VAL A 119 11.80 3.04 1.05
CA VAL A 119 12.11 2.34 2.31
C VAL A 119 10.99 2.53 3.33
N VAL A 120 10.50 3.75 3.49
CA VAL A 120 9.38 4.06 4.41
C VAL A 120 8.10 3.30 3.98
N LEU A 121 7.81 3.24 2.68
CA LEU A 121 6.69 2.47 2.14
C LEU A 121 6.84 0.97 2.41
N ILE A 122 8.03 0.39 2.21
CA ILE A 122 8.33 -1.01 2.53
C ILE A 122 8.03 -1.30 4.01
N LEU A 123 8.54 -0.47 4.92
CA LEU A 123 8.33 -0.65 6.35
C LEU A 123 6.85 -0.53 6.74
N GLY A 124 6.16 0.47 6.19
CA GLY A 124 4.73 0.67 6.44
C GLY A 124 3.88 -0.51 5.98
N MET A 125 4.15 -1.00 4.77
CA MET A 125 3.49 -2.17 4.18
C MET A 125 3.74 -3.44 5.00
N GLY A 126 4.98 -3.63 5.47
CA GLY A 126 5.35 -4.75 6.33
C GLY A 126 4.52 -4.82 7.61
N PHE A 127 4.28 -3.69 8.27
CA PHE A 127 3.40 -3.63 9.46
C PHE A 127 1.91 -3.71 9.13
N PHE A 128 1.48 -3.26 7.95
CA PHE A 128 0.06 -3.21 7.62
C PHE A 128 -0.48 -4.58 7.17
N LYS A 129 0.17 -5.20 6.18
CA LYS A 129 -0.38 -6.34 5.42
C LYS A 129 -0.67 -7.61 6.21
N PRO A 130 0.26 -8.15 7.02
CA PRO A 130 -0.01 -9.39 7.76
C PRO A 130 -1.04 -9.14 8.88
N ASN A 131 -1.10 -7.91 9.39
CA ASN A 131 -1.89 -7.57 10.57
C ASN A 131 -3.34 -7.25 10.24
N ILE A 132 -3.61 -6.61 9.09
CA ILE A 132 -4.97 -6.29 8.67
C ILE A 132 -5.77 -7.56 8.34
N SER A 133 -5.16 -8.53 7.65
CA SER A 133 -5.80 -9.82 7.36
C SER A 133 -6.08 -10.60 8.65
N SER A 134 -5.10 -10.69 9.55
CA SER A 134 -5.27 -11.29 10.87
C SER A 134 -6.37 -10.61 11.71
N LEU A 135 -6.51 -9.28 11.60
CA LEU A 135 -7.57 -8.55 12.31
C LEU A 135 -8.97 -8.85 11.74
N VAL A 136 -9.12 -9.14 10.44
CA VAL A 136 -10.39 -9.62 9.86
C VAL A 136 -10.80 -10.92 10.55
N GLY A 137 -9.88 -11.88 10.68
CA GLY A 137 -10.14 -13.15 11.36
C GLY A 137 -10.56 -12.99 12.82
N GLN A 138 -9.97 -12.01 13.52
CA GLN A 138 -10.29 -11.71 14.93
C GLN A 138 -11.65 -11.04 15.13
N LEU A 139 -12.32 -10.55 14.08
CA LEU A 139 -13.68 -10.00 14.19
C LEU A 139 -14.75 -11.07 14.43
N TYR A 140 -14.43 -12.34 14.19
CA TYR A 140 -15.39 -13.44 14.26
C TYR A 140 -14.99 -14.45 15.35
N PRO A 141 -15.95 -14.94 16.14
CA PRO A 141 -15.69 -16.03 17.07
C PRO A 141 -15.32 -17.32 16.32
N LYS A 142 -14.60 -18.23 16.99
CA LYS A 142 -14.22 -19.52 16.41
C LYS A 142 -15.46 -20.30 15.96
N GLY A 143 -15.44 -20.81 14.72
CA GLY A 143 -16.54 -21.58 14.14
C GLY A 143 -17.66 -20.74 13.50
N ASP A 144 -17.49 -19.42 13.38
CA ASP A 144 -18.46 -18.57 12.66
C ASP A 144 -18.39 -18.82 11.14
N LYS A 145 -19.49 -19.27 10.56
CA LYS A 145 -19.63 -19.56 9.13
C LYS A 145 -19.45 -18.32 8.24
N ARG A 146 -19.56 -17.11 8.79
CA ARG A 146 -19.39 -15.84 8.05
C ARG A 146 -17.93 -15.47 7.83
N LEU A 147 -17.00 -16.18 8.46
CA LEU A 147 -15.57 -15.88 8.33
C LEU A 147 -15.12 -15.99 6.85
N ASP A 148 -15.52 -17.05 6.16
CA ASP A 148 -15.12 -17.28 4.76
C ASP A 148 -15.66 -16.18 3.84
N SER A 149 -16.95 -15.84 3.96
CA SER A 149 -17.54 -14.74 3.19
C SER A 149 -16.95 -13.38 3.53
N SER A 150 -16.46 -13.19 4.77
CA SER A 150 -15.77 -11.97 5.15
C SER A 150 -14.43 -11.80 4.45
N TYR A 151 -13.67 -12.89 4.25
CA TYR A 151 -12.45 -12.86 3.44
C TYR A 151 -12.76 -12.61 1.97
N THR A 152 -13.85 -13.16 1.43
CA THR A 152 -14.31 -12.82 0.08
C THR A 152 -14.57 -11.32 -0.07
N ILE A 153 -15.34 -10.73 0.85
CA ILE A 153 -15.61 -9.28 0.85
C ILE A 153 -14.30 -8.50 0.96
N PHE A 154 -13.42 -8.88 1.88
CA PHE A 154 -12.13 -8.24 2.08
C PHE A 154 -11.26 -8.26 0.81
N TYR A 155 -11.18 -9.41 0.13
CA TYR A 155 -10.42 -9.55 -1.13
C TYR A 155 -11.05 -8.82 -2.31
N MET A 156 -12.38 -8.64 -2.33
CA MET A 156 -12.99 -7.75 -3.32
C MET A 156 -12.49 -6.32 -3.20
N GLY A 157 -12.19 -5.84 -1.98
CA GLY A 157 -11.57 -4.54 -1.75
C GLY A 157 -10.18 -4.43 -2.36
N ILE A 158 -9.39 -5.52 -2.27
CA ILE A 158 -8.07 -5.60 -2.91
C ILE A 158 -8.20 -5.44 -4.42
N ASN A 159 -9.07 -6.23 -5.05
CA ASN A 159 -9.26 -6.21 -6.49
C ASN A 159 -9.75 -4.83 -6.97
N LEU A 160 -10.70 -4.23 -6.24
CA LEU A 160 -11.24 -2.92 -6.56
C LEU A 160 -10.17 -1.82 -6.50
N GLY A 161 -9.37 -1.78 -5.42
CA GLY A 161 -8.27 -0.83 -5.29
C GLY A 161 -7.20 -1.02 -6.36
N SER A 162 -6.83 -2.27 -6.65
CA SER A 162 -5.81 -2.62 -7.65
C SER A 162 -6.24 -2.31 -9.08
N PHE A 163 -7.55 -2.34 -9.35
CA PHE A 163 -8.11 -1.97 -10.64
C PHE A 163 -8.17 -0.45 -10.82
N ILE A 164 -8.71 0.26 -9.82
CA ILE A 164 -8.93 1.72 -9.93
C ILE A 164 -7.62 2.51 -9.81
N GLY A 165 -6.67 2.05 -8.98
CA GLY A 165 -5.40 2.75 -8.71
C GLY A 165 -4.62 3.11 -9.97
N PRO A 166 -4.17 2.12 -10.76
CA PRO A 166 -3.45 2.36 -12.00
C PRO A 166 -4.25 3.17 -13.03
N LEU A 167 -5.56 2.93 -13.15
CA LEU A 167 -6.40 3.65 -14.11
C LEU A 167 -6.46 5.16 -13.82
N ILE A 168 -6.65 5.52 -12.54
CA ILE A 168 -6.70 6.94 -12.14
C ILE A 168 -5.31 7.54 -12.15
N CYS A 169 -4.33 6.92 -11.47
CA CYS A 169 -2.99 7.50 -11.33
C CYS A 169 -2.24 7.52 -12.65
N GLY A 170 -2.29 6.44 -13.43
CA GLY A 170 -1.69 6.36 -14.76
C GLY A 170 -2.35 7.33 -15.74
N GLY A 171 -3.70 7.34 -15.78
CA GLY A 171 -4.44 8.25 -16.67
C GLY A 171 -4.25 9.74 -16.33
N LEU A 172 -4.02 10.08 -15.05
CA LEU A 172 -3.63 11.44 -14.66
C LEU A 172 -2.18 11.75 -15.00
N GLY A 173 -1.28 10.77 -14.86
CA GLY A 173 0.14 10.91 -15.15
C GLY A 173 0.48 11.09 -16.62
N GLU A 174 -0.36 10.59 -17.54
CA GLU A 174 -0.23 10.88 -18.97
C GLU A 174 -0.69 12.30 -19.33
N LYS A 175 -1.59 12.88 -18.54
CA LYS A 175 -2.15 14.21 -18.80
C LYS A 175 -1.38 15.32 -18.10
N TYR A 176 -0.78 15.03 -16.96
CA TYR A 176 -0.06 16.00 -16.14
C TYR A 176 1.29 15.45 -15.67
N ASP A 177 2.33 16.26 -15.78
CA ASP A 177 3.66 15.93 -15.32
C ASP A 177 3.77 15.95 -13.78
N ALA A 178 4.96 15.64 -13.26
CA ALA A 178 5.28 15.66 -11.84
C ALA A 178 5.06 17.02 -11.14
N ALA A 179 4.96 18.12 -11.90
CA ALA A 179 4.69 19.47 -11.42
C ALA A 179 3.21 19.90 -11.60
N GLY A 180 2.35 18.99 -12.07
CA GLY A 180 0.94 19.27 -12.35
C GLY A 180 0.72 20.12 -13.61
N GLN A 181 1.73 20.24 -14.48
CA GLN A 181 1.60 20.90 -15.78
C GLN A 181 1.10 19.88 -16.81
N PRO A 182 0.26 20.28 -17.78
CA PRO A 182 -0.17 19.37 -18.82
C PRO A 182 1.04 18.83 -19.61
N VAL A 183 1.06 17.52 -19.89
CA VAL A 183 2.09 16.84 -20.71
C VAL A 183 1.87 17.11 -22.20
#